data_AF-A0A2G8JF69-F1
#
_entry.id   AF-A0A2G8JF69-F1
#
_cell.length_a   1.000
_cell.length_b   1.000
_cell.length_c   1.000
_cell.angle_alpha   90.00
_cell.angle_beta   90.00
_cell.angle_gamma   90.00
#
_symmetry.space_group_name_H-M   'P 1'
#
loop_
_entity.id
_entity.type
_entity.pdbx_description
1 polymer ?
#
loop_
_entity_poly.entity_id
_entity_poly.type
_entity_poly.pdbx_seq_one_letter_code
_entity_poly.pdbx_strand_id
1 'polypeptide(L)'
;ISNDVGLVISALADQAAGKKKNNFVPYRDSVLTWLLKDSLGGNSKTVMVATISPAMDNYEETLSTLRYADRAKRIVNHAVVNEDPNARIIFDLREEVTVLRNQLIEAESMKADNLKERLAESEKLIQEMTLSWEDKLQNTEQIHKVSRGKNVSKNPIG
;
A
#
# COMPACT_ATOMS: atom_id res chain seq x y z
N ILE A 1 -24.18 -4.25 13.68
CA ILE A 1 -22.98 -3.61 13.07
C ILE A 1 -22.33 -2.71 14.12
N SER A 2 -21.00 -2.75 14.30
CA SER A 2 -20.31 -1.97 15.33
C SER A 2 -20.56 -0.47 15.15
N ASN A 3 -20.92 0.23 16.23
CA ASN A 3 -21.38 1.62 16.21
C ASN A 3 -20.37 2.57 15.53
N ASP A 4 -19.08 2.36 15.80
CA ASP A 4 -18.02 3.30 15.43
C ASP A 4 -17.77 3.34 13.91
N VAL A 5 -17.84 2.19 13.23
CA VAL A 5 -17.67 2.15 11.75
C VAL A 5 -18.88 2.81 11.07
N GLY A 6 -20.08 2.65 11.64
CA GLY A 6 -21.29 3.31 11.14
C GLY A 6 -21.24 4.83 11.22
N LEU A 7 -20.59 5.38 12.23
CA LEU A 7 -20.38 6.83 12.36
C LEU A 7 -19.44 7.35 11.26
N VAL A 8 -18.32 6.68 11.03
CA VAL A 8 -17.37 7.04 9.96
C VAL A 8 -18.02 6.98 8.58
N ILE A 9 -18.75 5.89 8.28
CA ILE A 9 -19.44 5.76 6.99
C ILE A 9 -20.51 6.82 6.81
N SER A 10 -21.28 7.15 7.85
CA SER A 10 -22.32 8.17 7.76
C SER A 10 -21.72 9.55 7.53
N ALA A 11 -20.66 9.90 8.25
CA ALA A 11 -19.96 11.17 8.09
C ALA A 11 -19.40 11.34 6.68
N LEU A 12 -18.76 10.29 6.13
CA LEU A 12 -18.22 10.30 4.77
C LEU A 12 -19.31 10.36 3.69
N ALA A 13 -20.42 9.63 3.88
CA ALA A 13 -21.54 9.65 2.96
C ALA A 13 -22.22 11.04 2.91
N ASP A 14 -22.35 11.72 4.06
CA ASP A 14 -22.89 13.08 4.12
C ASP A 14 -21.93 14.12 3.50
N GLN A 15 -20.61 13.95 3.67
CA GLN A 15 -19.60 14.77 2.99
C GLN A 15 -19.68 14.64 1.47
N ALA A 16 -19.81 13.42 0.96
CA ALA A 16 -19.97 13.16 -0.48
C ALA A 16 -21.29 13.75 -1.03
N ALA A 17 -22.34 13.82 -0.21
CA ALA A 17 -23.61 14.44 -0.57
C ALA A 17 -23.61 15.98 -0.49
N GLY A 18 -22.47 16.62 -0.23
CA GLY A 18 -22.34 18.07 -0.15
C GLY A 18 -22.98 18.70 1.10
N LYS A 19 -23.37 17.88 2.08
CA LYS A 19 -23.95 18.38 3.34
C LYS A 19 -22.81 18.83 4.27
N LYS A 20 -22.50 20.12 4.24
CA LYS A 20 -21.43 20.78 5.03
C LYS A 20 -21.71 20.83 6.56
N LYS A 21 -22.26 19.79 7.17
CA LYS A 21 -22.60 19.81 8.61
C LYS A 21 -21.46 19.39 9.55
N ASN A 22 -20.39 18.76 9.06
CA ASN A 22 -19.11 18.66 9.77
C ASN A 22 -18.04 17.99 8.89
N ASN A 23 -16.88 18.64 8.73
CA ASN A 23 -15.73 18.05 8.04
C ASN A 23 -15.00 16.98 8.88
N PHE A 24 -15.41 16.81 10.15
CA PHE A 24 -14.75 15.89 11.06
C PHE A 24 -15.28 14.46 10.89
N VAL A 25 -14.37 13.53 10.58
CA VAL A 25 -14.64 12.09 10.50
C VAL A 25 -13.88 11.39 11.64
N PRO A 26 -14.58 10.68 12.54
CA PRO A 26 -14.01 10.14 13.77
C PRO A 26 -13.25 8.82 13.57
N TYR A 27 -12.20 8.81 12.74
CA TYR A 27 -11.42 7.58 12.53
C TYR A 27 -10.73 7.08 13.80
N ARG A 28 -10.44 7.95 14.76
CA ARG A 28 -9.67 7.63 15.97
C ARG A 28 -10.50 7.02 17.10
N ASP A 29 -11.83 6.98 16.95
CA ASP A 29 -12.72 6.47 18.00
C ASP A 29 -12.58 4.94 18.15
N SER A 30 -12.13 4.24 17.11
CA SER A 30 -11.78 2.82 17.18
C SER A 30 -10.46 2.52 16.46
N VAL A 31 -9.73 1.50 16.94
CA VAL A 31 -8.51 1.03 16.29
C VAL A 31 -8.79 0.56 14.86
N LEU A 32 -9.94 -0.09 14.63
CA LEU A 32 -10.33 -0.58 13.31
C LEU A 32 -10.50 0.57 12.30
N THR A 33 -11.27 1.60 12.66
CA THR A 33 -11.47 2.78 11.79
C THR A 33 -10.19 3.57 11.61
N TRP A 34 -9.27 3.52 12.58
CA TRP A 34 -8.00 4.21 12.48
C TRP A 34 -7.07 3.53 11.48
N LEU A 35 -6.97 2.19 11.53
CA LEU A 35 -6.22 1.40 10.56
C LEU A 35 -6.83 1.47 9.16
N LEU A 36 -8.16 1.57 9.06
CA LEU A 36 -8.89 1.63 7.78
C LEU A 36 -9.09 3.06 7.25
N LYS A 37 -8.46 4.07 7.85
CA LYS A 37 -8.61 5.47 7.45
C LYS A 37 -8.36 5.67 5.96
N ASP A 38 -7.29 5.07 5.43
CA ASP A 38 -6.95 5.22 4.00
C ASP A 38 -7.92 4.48 3.08
N SER A 39 -8.55 3.41 3.58
CA SER A 39 -9.58 2.65 2.86
C SER A 39 -10.93 3.35 2.80
N LEU A 40 -11.26 4.20 3.77
CA LEU A 40 -12.56 4.86 3.85
C LEU A 40 -12.38 6.36 3.61
N GLY A 41 -12.46 6.81 2.35
CA GLY A 41 -12.31 8.22 1.97
C GLY A 41 -10.88 8.67 1.68
N GLY A 42 -9.91 7.76 1.68
CA GLY A 42 -8.48 8.05 1.46
C GLY A 42 -7.92 7.50 0.15
N ASN A 43 -6.61 7.20 0.15
CA ASN A 43 -5.88 6.65 -0.98
C ASN A 43 -5.99 5.12 -1.05
N SER A 44 -7.14 4.63 -1.51
CA SER A 44 -7.38 3.20 -1.68
C SER A 44 -8.50 2.93 -2.67
N LYS A 45 -8.41 1.82 -3.39
CA LYS A 45 -9.53 1.27 -4.17
C LYS A 45 -10.28 0.29 -3.29
N THR A 46 -11.42 0.72 -2.76
CA THR A 46 -12.13 -0.03 -1.71
C THR A 46 -13.43 -0.62 -2.22
N VAL A 47 -13.67 -1.88 -1.86
CA VAL A 47 -14.90 -2.63 -2.17
C VAL A 47 -15.50 -3.13 -0.86
N MET A 48 -16.80 -2.92 -0.68
CA MET A 48 -17.55 -3.47 0.44
C MET A 48 -18.39 -4.66 -0.04
N VAL A 49 -18.29 -5.79 0.67
CA VAL A 49 -19.18 -6.95 0.48
C VAL A 49 -20.14 -7.02 1.66
N ALA A 50 -21.42 -6.87 1.38
CA ALA A 50 -22.49 -6.97 2.38
C ALA A 50 -23.09 -8.38 2.34
N THR A 51 -22.86 -9.18 3.37
CA THR A 51 -23.45 -10.51 3.51
C THR A 51 -24.75 -10.43 4.29
N ILE A 52 -25.82 -11.00 3.74
CA ILE A 52 -27.16 -10.96 4.33
C ILE A 52 -27.76 -12.37 4.42
N SER A 53 -28.69 -12.55 5.35
CA SER A 53 -29.45 -13.80 5.47
C SER A 53 -30.82 -13.64 4.81
N PRO A 54 -31.29 -14.61 4.01
CA PRO A 54 -32.63 -14.57 3.43
C PRO A 54 -33.75 -14.95 4.42
N ALA A 55 -33.42 -15.35 5.66
CA ALA A 55 -34.40 -15.77 6.65
C ALA A 55 -35.19 -14.59 7.23
N MET A 56 -36.50 -14.78 7.42
CA MET A 56 -37.39 -13.75 7.97
C MET A 56 -36.99 -13.29 9.38
N ASP A 57 -36.47 -14.20 10.20
CA ASP A 57 -36.02 -13.89 11.57
C ASP A 57 -34.85 -12.88 11.57
N ASN A 58 -34.13 -12.75 10.45
CA ASN A 58 -33.01 -11.83 10.27
C ASN A 58 -33.40 -10.57 9.47
N TYR A 59 -34.69 -10.29 9.31
CA TYR A 59 -35.16 -9.15 8.50
C TYR A 59 -34.56 -7.81 8.96
N GLU A 60 -34.58 -7.53 10.26
CA GLU A 60 -34.12 -6.25 10.82
C GLU A 60 -32.60 -6.05 10.63
N GLU A 61 -31.81 -7.11 10.85
CA GLU A 61 -30.36 -7.08 10.64
C GLU A 61 -29.98 -6.99 9.16
N THR A 62 -30.75 -7.68 8.30
CA THR A 62 -30.59 -7.60 6.84
C THR A 62 -30.87 -6.18 6.34
N LEU A 63 -31.95 -5.57 6.80
CA LEU A 63 -32.28 -4.18 6.47
C LEU A 63 -31.20 -3.21 6.97
N SER A 64 -30.71 -3.41 8.18
CA SER A 64 -29.63 -2.60 8.76
C SER A 64 -28.34 -2.70 7.94
N THR A 65 -28.00 -3.90 7.48
CA THR A 65 -26.84 -4.17 6.62
C THR A 65 -26.99 -3.52 5.25
N LEU A 66 -28.17 -3.60 4.63
CA LEU A 66 -28.45 -2.96 3.35
C LEU A 66 -28.40 -1.43 3.44
N ARG A 67 -28.97 -0.84 4.49
CA ARG A 67 -28.89 0.62 4.74
C ARG A 67 -27.45 1.09 4.97
N TYR A 68 -26.64 0.24 5.58
CA TYR A 68 -25.22 0.52 5.76
C TYR A 68 -24.46 0.48 4.43
N ALA A 69 -24.68 -0.55 3.62
CA ALA A 69 -24.11 -0.68 2.29
C ALA A 69 -24.51 0.47 1.35
N ASP A 70 -25.77 0.91 1.40
CA ASP A 70 -26.25 2.06 0.60
C ASP A 70 -25.50 3.36 0.95
N ARG A 71 -25.19 3.58 2.24
CA ARG A 71 -24.36 4.71 2.68
C ARG A 71 -22.91 4.54 2.25
N ALA A 72 -22.34 3.36 2.44
CA ALA A 72 -20.95 3.06 2.08
C ALA A 72 -20.67 3.30 0.59
N LYS A 73 -21.64 2.98 -0.29
CA LYS A 73 -21.56 3.25 -1.73
C LYS A 73 -21.31 4.72 -2.09
N ARG A 74 -21.73 5.66 -1.24
CA ARG A 74 -21.61 7.10 -1.50
C ARG A 74 -20.23 7.66 -1.16
N ILE A 75 -19.41 6.90 -0.44
CA ILE A 75 -18.06 7.34 -0.06
C ILE A 75 -17.20 7.42 -1.32
N VAL A 76 -16.49 8.54 -1.47
CA VAL A 76 -15.57 8.78 -2.60
C VAL A 76 -14.13 8.67 -2.10
N ASN A 77 -13.39 7.71 -2.64
CA ASN A 77 -11.96 7.56 -2.40
C ASN A 77 -11.13 8.26 -3.50
N HIS A 78 -9.95 8.74 -3.13
CA HIS A 78 -9.01 9.40 -4.03
C HIS A 78 -7.76 8.53 -4.15
N ALA A 79 -7.87 7.45 -4.93
CA ALA A 79 -6.78 6.52 -5.14
C ALA A 79 -5.75 7.10 -6.13
N VAL A 80 -4.49 7.18 -5.70
CA VAL A 80 -3.33 7.63 -6.48
C VAL A 80 -2.30 6.51 -6.51
N VAL A 81 -1.57 6.39 -7.61
CA VAL A 81 -0.47 5.43 -7.72
C VAL A 81 0.64 5.86 -6.77
N ASN A 82 0.96 5.01 -5.80
CA ASN A 82 2.10 5.22 -4.91
C ASN A 82 3.38 4.79 -5.63
N GLU A 83 3.88 5.63 -6.53
CA GLU A 83 5.22 5.45 -7.10
C GLU A 83 6.26 5.78 -6.03
N ASP A 84 7.22 4.87 -5.80
CA ASP A 84 8.40 5.21 -5.03
C ASP A 84 9.28 6.12 -5.91
N PRO A 85 9.47 7.41 -5.56
CA PRO A 85 10.35 8.29 -6.32
C PRO A 85 11.76 7.71 -6.44
N ASN A 86 12.22 6.92 -5.46
CA ASN A 86 13.50 6.23 -5.56
C ASN A 86 13.48 5.15 -6.65
N ALA A 87 12.38 4.41 -6.82
CA ALA A 87 12.31 3.39 -7.87
C ALA A 87 12.42 3.99 -9.27
N ARG A 88 11.83 5.16 -9.49
CA ARG A 88 11.94 5.90 -10.75
C ARG A 88 13.34 6.46 -10.97
N ILE A 89 13.93 7.09 -9.94
CA ILE A 89 15.31 7.56 -9.99
C ILE A 89 16.29 6.41 -10.26
N ILE A 90 16.10 5.26 -9.62
CA ILE A 90 16.94 4.07 -9.83
C ILE A 90 16.79 3.53 -11.25
N PHE A 91 15.59 3.55 -11.82
CA PHE A 91 15.35 3.15 -13.20
C PHE A 91 16.08 4.09 -14.18
N ASP A 92 15.89 5.40 -14.02
CA ASP A 92 16.50 6.43 -14.87
C ASP A 92 18.05 6.35 -14.78
N LEU A 93 18.59 6.18 -13.57
CA LEU A 93 20.03 6.01 -13.35
C LEU A 93 20.58 4.74 -14.01
N ARG A 94 19.84 3.62 -13.96
CA ARG A 94 20.25 2.37 -14.63
C ARG A 94 20.26 2.50 -16.15
N GLU A 95 19.27 3.19 -16.70
CA GLU A 95 19.21 3.49 -18.13
C GLU A 95 20.37 4.40 -18.54
N GLU A 96 20.63 5.46 -17.77
CA GLU A 96 21.76 6.37 -18.01
C GLU A 96 23.11 5.64 -17.94
N VAL A 97 23.30 4.75 -16.95
CA VAL A 97 24.49 3.88 -16.86
C VAL A 97 24.63 2.98 -18.09
N THR A 98 23.53 2.47 -18.63
CA THR A 98 23.55 1.62 -19.83
C THR A 98 23.94 2.42 -21.07
N VAL A 99 23.34 3.60 -21.25
CA VAL A 99 23.67 4.52 -22.34
C VAL A 99 25.12 4.95 -22.26
N LEU A 100 25.58 5.37 -21.08
CA LEU A 100 26.96 5.78 -20.84
C LEU A 100 27.94 4.63 -21.07
N ARG A 101 27.61 3.40 -20.68
CA ARG A 101 28.45 2.22 -20.99
C ARG A 101 28.53 1.96 -22.50
N ASN A 102 27.44 2.10 -23.24
CA ASN A 102 27.47 1.94 -24.70
C ASN A 102 28.31 3.04 -25.36
N GLN A 103 28.17 4.29 -24.91
CA GLN A 103 29.01 5.40 -25.36
C GLN A 103 30.46 5.22 -24.94
N LEU A 104 30.73 4.59 -23.79
CA LEU A 104 32.07 4.26 -23.33
C LEU A 104 32.72 3.20 -24.22
N ILE A 105 31.97 2.17 -24.63
CA ILE A 105 32.45 1.17 -25.60
C ILE A 105 32.76 1.83 -26.95
N GLU A 106 31.94 2.80 -27.37
CA GLU A 106 32.20 3.61 -28.57
C GLU A 106 33.39 4.57 -28.38
N ALA A 107 33.60 5.12 -27.18
CA ALA A 107 34.63 6.11 -26.88
C ALA A 107 35.96 5.53 -26.34
N GLU A 108 35.99 4.27 -25.90
CA GLU A 108 37.21 3.48 -25.65
C GLU A 108 37.98 3.23 -26.95
N SER A 109 37.31 3.41 -28.09
CA SER A 109 37.99 3.65 -29.38
C SER A 109 38.85 4.92 -29.38
N MET A 110 38.71 5.88 -28.45
CA MET A 110 39.31 7.22 -28.56
C MET A 110 39.88 7.93 -27.31
N LYS A 111 39.61 7.63 -26.01
CA LYS A 111 40.38 8.22 -24.84
C LYS A 111 39.95 7.67 -23.45
N ALA A 112 40.89 7.17 -22.63
CA ALA A 112 40.59 6.14 -21.61
C ALA A 112 40.82 6.43 -20.09
N ASP A 113 41.06 7.65 -19.61
CA ASP A 113 41.45 7.83 -18.18
C ASP A 113 40.44 8.54 -17.26
N ASN A 114 39.71 9.58 -17.69
CA ASN A 114 38.80 10.31 -16.80
C ASN A 114 37.45 9.59 -16.56
N LEU A 115 37.02 8.72 -17.47
CA LEU A 115 35.70 8.07 -17.41
C LEU A 115 35.68 6.79 -16.55
N LYS A 116 36.84 6.15 -16.36
CA LYS A 116 36.95 4.94 -15.52
C LYS A 116 36.61 5.22 -14.06
N GLU A 117 36.99 6.40 -13.57
CA GLU A 117 36.76 6.80 -12.18
C GLU A 117 35.27 7.02 -11.90
N ARG A 118 34.54 7.67 -12.82
CA ARG A 118 33.07 7.85 -12.73
C ARG A 118 32.29 6.54 -12.89
N LEU A 119 32.76 5.62 -13.75
CA LEU A 119 32.16 4.30 -13.91
C LEU A 119 32.30 3.47 -12.62
N ALA A 120 33.49 3.47 -12.01
CA ALA A 120 33.73 2.78 -10.75
C ALA A 120 32.89 3.34 -9.60
N GLU A 121 32.71 4.66 -9.53
CA GLU A 121 31.85 5.31 -8.54
C GLU A 121 30.37 4.92 -8.72
N SER A 122 29.89 4.90 -9.97
CA SER A 122 28.52 4.47 -10.28
C SER A 122 28.28 2.98 -10.01
N GLU A 123 29.24 2.11 -10.32
CA GLU A 123 29.15 0.67 -10.04
C GLU A 123 29.10 0.40 -8.53
N LYS A 124 29.90 1.13 -7.75
CA LYS A 124 29.89 1.04 -6.29
C LYS A 124 28.53 1.42 -5.71
N LEU A 125 27.92 2.50 -6.20
CA LEU A 125 26.58 2.92 -5.80
C LEU A 125 25.51 1.87 -6.13
N ILE A 126 25.58 1.24 -7.30
CA ILE A 126 24.67 0.15 -7.68
C ILE A 126 24.86 -1.07 -6.78
N GLN A 127 26.10 -1.39 -6.43
CA GLN A 127 26.44 -2.54 -5.59
C GLN A 127 25.97 -2.33 -4.14
N GLU A 128 26.22 -1.16 -3.56
CA GLU A 128 25.70 -0.78 -2.23
C GLU A 128 24.18 -0.85 -2.19
N MET A 129 23.50 -0.36 -3.23
CA MET A 129 22.06 -0.38 -3.30
C MET A 129 21.50 -1.80 -3.48
N THR A 130 22.17 -2.66 -4.24
CA THR A 130 21.76 -4.07 -4.45
C THR A 130 21.93 -4.90 -3.18
N LEU A 131 23.03 -4.71 -2.45
CA LEU A 131 23.26 -5.33 -1.14
C LEU A 131 22.15 -4.94 -0.15
N SER A 132 21.76 -3.66 -0.12
CA SER A 132 20.64 -3.20 0.72
C SER A 132 19.31 -3.88 0.38
N TRP A 133 19.07 -4.19 -0.90
CA TRP A 133 17.88 -4.93 -1.32
C TRP A 133 17.92 -6.41 -0.97
N GLU A 134 19.08 -7.06 -1.10
CA GLU A 134 19.29 -8.45 -0.68
C GLU A 134 19.11 -8.63 0.83
N ASP A 135 19.63 -7.70 1.63
CA ASP A 135 19.42 -7.68 3.08
C ASP A 135 17.94 -7.52 3.44
N LYS A 136 17.21 -6.64 2.76
CA LYS A 136 15.75 -6.47 2.93
C LYS A 136 14.98 -7.75 2.54
N LEU A 137 15.42 -8.44 1.49
CA LEU A 137 14.82 -9.69 1.04
C LEU A 137 15.03 -10.80 2.07
N GLN A 138 16.27 -10.96 2.57
CA GLN A 138 16.58 -11.95 3.61
C GLN A 138 15.81 -11.68 4.90
N ASN A 139 15.67 -10.41 5.30
CA ASN A 139 14.92 -10.05 6.50
C ASN A 139 13.43 -10.40 6.34
N THR A 140 12.86 -10.16 5.15
CA THR A 140 11.47 -10.57 4.81
C THR A 140 11.31 -12.09 4.88
N GLU A 141 12.25 -12.85 4.33
CA GLU A 141 12.24 -14.32 4.38
C GLU A 141 12.39 -14.86 5.82
N GLN A 142 13.25 -14.25 6.64
CA GLN A 142 13.43 -14.63 8.04
C GLN A 142 12.14 -14.40 8.83
N ILE A 143 11.49 -13.24 8.65
CA ILE A 143 10.17 -12.95 9.26
C ILE A 143 9.13 -13.99 8.83
N HIS A 144 9.12 -14.40 7.56
CA HIS A 144 8.24 -15.46 7.05
C HIS A 144 8.54 -16.83 7.67
N LYS A 145 9.82 -17.20 7.84
CA LYS A 145 10.24 -18.47 8.47
C LYS A 145 9.88 -18.50 9.96
N VAL A 146 10.13 -17.41 10.70
CA VAL A 146 9.79 -17.29 12.12
C VAL A 146 8.26 -17.33 12.31
N SER A 147 7.50 -16.68 11.42
CA SER A 147 6.03 -16.73 11.44
C SER A 147 5.48 -18.14 11.16
N ARG A 148 6.08 -18.88 10.22
CA ARG A 148 5.76 -20.31 9.99
C ARG A 148 6.10 -21.18 11.20
N GLY A 149 7.28 -21.01 11.81
CA GLY A 149 7.69 -21.78 12.98
C GLY A 149 6.80 -21.55 14.21
N LYS A 150 6.36 -20.30 14.44
CA LYS A 150 5.43 -19.97 15.53
C LYS A 150 4.00 -20.51 15.32
N ASN A 151 3.56 -20.66 14.07
CA ASN A 151 2.26 -21.28 13.78
C ASN A 151 2.27 -22.80 14.00
N VAL A 152 3.40 -23.48 13.80
CA VAL A 152 3.56 -24.92 14.07
C VAL A 152 3.67 -25.20 15.58
N SER A 153 4.27 -24.29 16.36
CA SER A 153 4.40 -24.47 17.82
C SER A 153 3.13 -24.10 18.63
N LYS A 154 2.10 -23.52 18.01
CA LYS A 154 0.87 -23.10 18.70
C LYS A 154 -0.30 -24.09 18.59
N ASN A 155 -0.15 -25.19 17.86
CA ASN A 155 -1.09 -26.32 17.90
C ASN A 155 -0.38 -27.56 18.47
N PRO A 156 -0.23 -27.68 19.80
CA PRO A 156 -0.05 -29.01 20.37
C PRO A 156 -1.36 -29.78 20.15
N ILE A 157 -1.24 -30.89 19.43
CA ILE A 157 -2.33 -31.85 19.21
C ILE A 157 -2.65 -32.43 20.60
N GLY A 158 -3.80 -32.04 21.14
CA GLY A 158 -4.43 -32.65 22.32
C GLY A 158 -5.77 -33.21 21.91
#